data_AF-A0A3C0BE47-F1
#
_entry.id   AF-A0A3C0BE47-F1
#
_cell.length_a   1.000
_cell.length_b   1.000
_cell.length_c   1.000
_cell.angle_alpha   90.00
_cell.angle_beta   90.00
_cell.angle_gamma   90.00
#
_symmetry.space_group_name_H-M   'P 1'
#
loop_
_entity.id
_entity.type
_entity.pdbx_description
1 polymer ?
#
loop_
_entity_poly.entity_id
_entity_poly.type
_entity_poly.pdbx_seq_one_letter_code
_entity_poly.pdbx_strand_id
1 'polypeptide(L)' 'MKKFLKFFAAITVLTVISFAGLAQPNPGGNSGGGDVGGPPIGGGGTAPVGGGIVLLLTMAAGYGLKKVFDARNKFQD' A
#
# COMPACT_ATOMS: atom_id res chain seq x y z
N MET A 1 6.79 24.78 18.25
CA MET A 1 6.19 25.07 16.93
C MET A 1 6.62 24.08 15.83
N LYS A 2 7.92 23.86 15.58
CA LYS A 2 8.38 22.95 14.50
C LYS A 2 7.89 21.49 14.62
N LYS A 3 7.73 20.97 15.84
CA LYS A 3 7.22 19.61 16.09
C LYS A 3 5.73 19.48 15.73
N PHE A 4 4.93 20.49 16.07
CA PHE A 4 3.52 20.57 15.69
C PHE A 4 3.36 20.78 14.19
N LEU A 5 4.25 21.55 13.55
CA LEU A 5 4.23 21.74 12.10
C LEU A 5 4.52 20.43 11.33
N LYS A 6 5.48 19.62 11.80
CA LYS A 6 5.76 18.29 11.22
C LYS A 6 4.60 17.34 11.40
N PHE A 7 3.94 17.38 12.56
CA PHE A 7 2.77 16.56 12.85
C PHE A 7 1.58 16.93 11.95
N PHE A 8 1.30 18.23 11.80
CA PHE A 8 0.27 18.72 10.87
C PHE A 8 0.58 18.33 9.43
N ALA A 9 1.83 18.50 8.97
CA ALA A 9 2.23 18.10 7.62
C ALA A 9 2.03 16.59 7.37
N ALA A 10 2.34 15.73 8.35
CA ALA A 10 2.12 14.30 8.24
C ALA A 10 0.62 13.95 8.11
N ILE A 11 -0.24 14.59 8.91
CA ILE A 11 -1.69 14.42 8.83
C ILE A 11 -2.22 14.87 7.47
N THR A 12 -1.75 16.01 6.95
CA THR A 12 -2.15 16.53 5.63
C THR A 12 -1.74 15.57 4.50
N VAL A 13 -0.55 14.98 4.56
CA VAL A 13 -0.13 13.99 3.56
C VAL A 13 -1.01 12.74 3.61
N LEU A 14 -1.32 12.24 4.81
CA LEU A 14 -2.19 11.08 5.00
C LEU A 14 -3.60 11.33 4.49
N THR A 15 -4.18 12.51 4.75
CA THR A 15 -5.51 12.85 4.23
C THR A 15 -5.52 12.99 2.71
N VAL A 16 -4.51 13.63 2.11
CA VAL A 16 -4.41 13.75 0.64
C VAL A 16 -4.31 12.37 -0.04
N ILE A 17 -3.55 11.43 0.53
CA ILE A 17 -3.48 10.05 0.02
C ILE A 17 -4.84 9.36 0.08
N SER A 18 -5.61 9.55 1.16
CA SER A 18 -6.97 9.00 1.28
C SER A 18 -7.95 9.59 0.26
N PHE A 19 -7.85 10.89 -0.04
CA PHE A 19 -8.67 11.52 -1.08
C PHE A 19 -8.29 11.09 -2.50
N ALA A 20 -7.03 10.71 -2.75
CA ALA A 20 -6.61 10.13 -4.03
C ALA A 20 -7.23 8.74 -4.31
N GLY A 21 -7.85 8.09 -3.31
CA GLY A 21 -8.60 6.84 -3.46
C GLY A 21 -9.98 6.97 -4.13
N LEU A 22 -10.46 8.18 -4.42
CA LEU A 22 -11.78 8.43 -5.03
C LEU A 22 -11.85 8.17 -6.54
N ALA A 23 -10.80 7.62 -7.16
CA ALA A 23 -10.83 7.21 -8.56
C ALA A 23 -11.68 5.95 -8.82
N GLN A 24 -12.13 5.25 -7.77
CA GLN A 24 -13.08 4.16 -7.92
C GLN A 24 -14.48 4.74 -8.08
N PRO A 25 -15.17 4.47 -9.20
CA PRO A 25 -16.56 4.84 -9.30
C PRO A 25 -17.37 4.12 -8.20
N ASN A 26 -18.53 4.68 -7.85
CA ASN A 26 -19.46 4.04 -6.92
C ASN A 26 -19.58 2.54 -7.27
N PRO A 27 -19.61 1.63 -6.28
CA PRO A 27 -19.87 0.22 -6.54
C PRO A 27 -21.17 0.10 -7.36
N GLY A 28 -21.05 -0.27 -8.63
CA GLY A 28 -22.18 -0.31 -9.58
C GLY A 28 -22.40 0.95 -10.44
N GLY A 29 -21.46 1.88 -10.51
CA GLY A 29 -21.48 2.97 -11.50
C GLY A 29 -20.39 2.75 -12.54
N ASN A 30 -20.74 2.48 -13.79
CA ASN A 30 -19.81 2.81 -14.88
C ASN A 30 -19.86 4.33 -15.10
N SER A 31 -18.77 4.94 -15.57
CA SER A 31 -18.65 6.40 -15.78
C SER A 31 -19.54 6.97 -16.90
N GLY A 32 -20.69 6.36 -17.20
CA GLY A 32 -21.59 6.73 -18.28
C GLY A 32 -23.08 6.41 -18.07
N GLY A 33 -23.51 5.95 -16.89
CA GLY A 33 -24.94 5.79 -16.58
C GLY A 33 -25.65 4.60 -17.25
N GLY A 34 -24.94 3.51 -17.58
CA GLY A 34 -25.54 2.27 -18.09
C GLY A 34 -25.61 1.15 -17.04
N ASP A 35 -26.43 0.12 -17.29
CA ASP A 35 -26.68 -0.99 -16.35
C ASP A 35 -25.41 -1.72 -15.89
N VAL A 36 -25.45 -2.15 -14.63
CA VAL A 36 -24.42 -2.94 -13.94
C VAL A 36 -24.44 -4.40 -14.37
N GLY A 37 -23.89 -4.66 -15.55
CA GLY A 37 -23.59 -6.01 -16.05
C GLY A 37 -22.36 -6.07 -16.93
N GLY A 38 -21.62 -4.96 -17.05
CA GLY A 38 -20.39 -4.91 -17.83
C GLY A 38 -19.26 -5.72 -17.19
N PRO A 39 -18.26 -6.16 -17.98
CA PRO A 39 -17.06 -6.80 -17.45
C PRO A 39 -16.50 -5.95 -16.29
N PRO A 40 -15.96 -6.58 -15.23
CA PRO A 40 -15.41 -5.85 -14.09
C PRO A 40 -14.51 -4.72 -14.59
N ILE A 41 -14.69 -3.52 -14.04
CA ILE A 41 -13.82 -2.38 -14.33
C ILE A 41 -12.38 -2.83 -14.01
N GLY A 42 -11.57 -3.03 -15.04
CA GLY A 42 -10.28 -3.72 -14.94
C GLY A 42 -10.12 -4.99 -15.78
N GLY A 43 -11.08 -5.33 -16.67
CA GLY A 43 -10.89 -6.27 -17.79
C GLY A 43 -9.99 -7.47 -17.47
N GLY A 44 -10.43 -8.36 -16.58
CA GLY A 44 -9.72 -9.61 -16.28
C GLY A 44 -8.36 -9.48 -15.56
N GLY A 45 -7.91 -8.28 -15.24
CA GLY A 45 -6.70 -8.06 -14.45
C GLY A 45 -7.01 -8.21 -12.96
N THR A 46 -6.81 -9.41 -12.40
CA THR A 46 -6.67 -9.54 -10.95
C THR A 46 -5.65 -8.50 -10.49
N ALA A 47 -6.02 -7.57 -9.60
CA ALA A 47 -5.05 -6.73 -8.91
C ALA A 47 -3.89 -7.65 -8.47
N PRO A 48 -2.61 -7.35 -8.74
CA PRO A 48 -1.55 -8.35 -8.64
C PRO A 48 -1.31 -8.81 -7.19
N VAL A 49 -2.14 -9.73 -6.69
CA VAL A 49 -2.00 -10.32 -5.35
C VAL A 49 -0.65 -11.02 -5.24
N GLY A 50 -0.19 -11.63 -6.33
CA GLY A 50 1.15 -12.23 -6.41
C GLY A 50 2.28 -11.22 -6.20
N GLY A 51 2.16 -9.99 -6.74
CA GLY A 51 3.17 -8.95 -6.57
C GLY A 51 3.30 -8.49 -5.12
N GLY A 52 2.17 -8.34 -4.42
CA GLY A 52 2.15 -8.01 -2.99
C GLY A 52 2.80 -9.09 -2.12
N ILE A 53 2.51 -10.37 -2.38
CA ILE A 53 3.11 -11.49 -1.66
C ILE A 53 4.63 -11.53 -1.88
N VAL A 54 5.10 -11.37 -3.12
CA VAL A 54 6.54 -11.34 -3.43
C VAL A 54 7.24 -10.18 -2.70
N LEU A 55 6.63 -9.00 -2.67
CA LEU A 55 7.17 -7.85 -1.95
C LEU A 55 7.28 -8.10 -0.44
N LEU A 56 6.21 -8.65 0.17
CA LEU A 56 6.18 -8.95 1.60
C LEU A 56 7.22 -10.02 1.98
N LEU A 57 7.34 -11.09 1.19
CA LEU A 57 8.34 -12.13 1.40
C LEU A 57 9.76 -11.58 1.29
N THR A 58 10.02 -10.72 0.31
CA THR A 58 11.33 -10.09 0.12
C THR A 58 11.71 -9.22 1.32
N MET A 59 10.78 -8.41 1.82
CA MET A 59 11.00 -7.58 3.01
C MET A 59 11.21 -8.42 4.26
N ALA A 60 10.41 -9.47 4.46
CA ALA A 60 10.54 -10.38 5.59
C ALA A 60 11.90 -11.09 5.59
N ALA A 61 12.34 -11.60 4.43
CA ALA A 61 13.63 -12.24 4.28
C ALA A 61 14.79 -11.26 4.56
N GLY A 62 14.75 -10.06 3.97
CA GLY A 62 15.79 -9.05 4.18
C GLY A 62 15.91 -8.62 5.65
N TYR A 63 14.78 -8.35 6.32
CA TYR A 63 14.78 -8.00 7.73
C TYR A 63 15.23 -9.17 8.62
N GLY A 64 14.78 -10.39 8.33
CA GLY A 64 15.17 -11.59 9.07
C GLY A 64 16.68 -11.84 9.03
N LEU A 65 17.28 -11.76 7.84
CA LEU A 65 18.72 -11.92 7.65
C LEU A 65 19.52 -10.87 8.43
N LYS A 66 19.12 -9.59 8.34
CA LYS A 66 19.75 -8.51 9.10
C LYS A 66 19.71 -8.78 10.60
N LYS A 67 18.55 -9.17 11.13
CA LYS A 67 18.38 -9.41 12.57
C LYS A 67 19.24 -10.57 13.08
N VAL A 68 19.36 -11.65 12.31
CA VAL A 68 20.22 -12.78 12.65
C VAL A 68 21.70 -12.38 12.61
N PHE A 69 22.11 -11.60 11.60
CA PHE A 69 23.48 -11.10 11.49
C PHE A 69 23.86 -10.18 12.65
N ASP A 70 23.01 -9.22 12.99
CA ASP A 70 23.21 -8.31 14.12
C ASP A 70 23.29 -9.08 15.45
N ALA A 71 22.43 -10.09 15.64
CA ALA A 71 22.47 -10.96 16.81
C ALA A 71 23.77 -11.76 16.88
N ARG A 72 24.23 -12.35 15.77
CA ARG A 72 25.49 -13.09 15.69
C ARG A 72 26.68 -12.23 16.09
N ASN A 73 26.76 -11.00 15.57
CA ASN A 73 27.89 -10.12 15.85
C ASN A 73 27.92 -9.67 17.31
N LYS A 74 26.76 -9.47 17.93
CA LYS A 74 26.65 -9.13 19.36
C LYS A 74 27.20 -10.21 20.30
N PHE A 75 27.28 -11.47 19.85
CA PHE A 75 27.88 -12.56 20.63
C PHE A 75 29.34 -12.85 20.28
N GLN A 76 29.90 -12.14 19.29
CA GLN A 76 31.31 -12.26 18.87
C GLN A 76 32.20 -11.14 19.41
N ASP A 77 31.59 -10.11 20.03
CA ASP A 77 32.23 -9.09 20.86
C ASP A 77 32.10 -9.43 22.36
#